data_AF-A0A2G6MVZ6-F1
#
_entry.id   AF-A0A2G6MVZ6-F1
#
_cell.length_a   1.000
_cell.length_b   1.000
_cell.length_c   1.000
_cell.angle_alpha   90.00
_cell.angle_beta   90.00
_cell.angle_gamma   90.00
#
_symmetry.space_group_name_H-M   'P 1'
#
loop_
_entity.id
_entity.type
_entity.pdbx_description
1 polymer ?
#
loop_
_entity_poly.entity_id
_entity_poly.type
_entity_poly.pdbx_seq_one_letter_code
_entity_poly.pdbx_strand_id
1 'polypeptide(L)'
;VLGEEKFKDLDTAIVGEPVRDYEFDRITAMESLKLGGGCLLVQFFLLLKIGRGIRGVITPNMVTFISLILTLGIISVAGWPLSMMVIMLPSMLFCVCIGDTLHLITDFHRHLDQCQKRRTAIVRAVADVTIPCLLTTITTACGFLSFLATDIVPIRMAGVYSAIGACCAFVLSMVLTPIIMASGGKEKAPLQPGENNLNRRVHAFAMACCRLSLAHPRLVLTIFALLSGGAVICYHNVKVETNIVHDLSTSLKVRQDYDFFDNAMGGAMSLEVILDTGRENQFRNLETLKELEKLQNYIDAHPFTEKTHSIVNMLRRMRFAMHNETEGYETLPTTQQQLTEYLLFYETAGGRNLDKELSLLSDAARIHVQTRTIGTRDVKNFMNDIRSFAASSKSQFTVSFAGQMPWVEALSEYVVHGQVTSLLTAALTITLLMSLFLRSLRLGMLSMIANILPVLLPLGLMGLIGINMSISLMVFSCVILGVAVDDTIYFYTTFREEFTTSGSYRDAALKTIEAVGTPVVFTTVSLMAGFGIFALSKVSTSSQFGYLGAFAFFWALLADLFLSPALMILLKPLPKTEESNAKVFPQVTKSAFNSGARPDNLSSALSERGEKRKKKVSSDTLEK
;
A
#
# COMPACT_ATOMS: atom_id res chain seq x y z
N VAL A 1 -39.52 10.84 -1.86
CA VAL A 1 -40.15 10.25 -0.67
C VAL A 1 -39.73 10.99 0.60
N LEU A 2 -38.55 10.75 1.20
CA LEU A 2 -38.18 11.39 2.48
C LEU A 2 -38.03 12.93 2.44
N GLY A 3 -37.85 13.53 1.26
CA GLY A 3 -37.83 14.98 1.08
C GLY A 3 -39.21 15.65 0.94
N GLU A 4 -40.30 14.89 1.04
CA GLU A 4 -41.66 15.45 1.01
C GLU A 4 -41.97 16.18 2.32
N GLU A 5 -42.72 17.28 2.24
CA GLU A 5 -42.99 18.17 3.38
C GLU A 5 -43.64 17.44 4.57
N LYS A 6 -44.45 16.42 4.29
CA LYS A 6 -45.10 15.57 5.31
C LYS A 6 -44.15 14.74 6.17
N PHE A 7 -42.88 14.60 5.77
CA PHE A 7 -41.86 13.86 6.51
C PHE A 7 -40.77 14.78 7.09
N LYS A 8 -40.91 16.10 6.95
CA LYS A 8 -39.90 17.09 7.35
C LYS A 8 -39.63 17.10 8.85
N ASP A 9 -40.60 16.70 9.66
CA ASP A 9 -40.51 16.65 11.12
C ASP A 9 -39.97 15.29 11.64
N LEU A 10 -39.74 14.31 10.76
CA LEU A 10 -39.19 13.01 11.14
C LEU A 10 -37.67 13.03 11.02
N ASP A 11 -36.98 12.62 12.08
CA ASP A 11 -35.55 12.34 11.98
C ASP A 11 -35.35 10.99 11.29
N THR A 12 -34.55 10.98 10.23
CA THR A 12 -34.35 9.81 9.37
C THR A 12 -32.92 9.31 9.47
N ALA A 13 -32.77 8.07 9.91
CA ALA A 13 -31.55 7.27 9.81
C ALA A 13 -31.71 6.27 8.65
N ILE A 14 -30.72 6.20 7.77
CA ILE A 14 -30.76 5.29 6.62
C ILE A 14 -29.54 4.38 6.68
N VAL A 15 -29.79 3.08 6.76
CA VAL A 15 -28.77 2.03 6.79
C VAL A 15 -29.00 1.03 5.67
N GLY A 16 -28.03 0.15 5.46
CA GLY A 16 -28.09 -0.92 4.46
C GLY A 16 -26.97 -0.79 3.44
N GLU A 17 -26.70 -1.91 2.77
CA GLU A 17 -25.57 -2.05 1.86
C GLU A 17 -25.55 -1.01 0.72
N PRO A 18 -26.65 -0.73 -0.02
CA PRO A 18 -26.63 0.28 -1.08
C PRO A 18 -26.31 1.70 -0.57
N VAL A 19 -26.74 2.02 0.65
CA VAL A 19 -26.54 3.34 1.26
C VAL A 19 -25.11 3.46 1.76
N ARG A 20 -24.60 2.41 2.42
CA ARG A 20 -23.20 2.32 2.84
C ARG A 20 -22.27 2.49 1.64
N ASP A 21 -22.48 1.73 0.57
CA ASP A 21 -21.58 1.73 -0.58
C ASP A 21 -21.59 3.10 -1.28
N TYR A 22 -22.77 3.70 -1.48
CA TYR A 22 -22.89 5.05 -2.05
C TYR A 22 -22.25 6.13 -1.17
N GLU A 23 -22.52 6.13 0.13
CA GLU A 23 -21.96 7.10 1.07
C GLU A 23 -20.43 6.95 1.16
N PHE A 24 -19.93 5.72 1.16
CA PHE A 24 -18.49 5.44 1.17
C PHE A 24 -17.82 5.98 -0.10
N ASP A 25 -18.34 5.67 -1.28
CA ASP A 25 -17.82 6.19 -2.56
C ASP A 25 -17.84 7.72 -2.60
N ARG A 26 -18.94 8.34 -2.13
CA ARG A 26 -19.06 9.80 -2.06
C ARG A 26 -18.02 10.42 -1.12
N ILE A 27 -17.87 9.87 0.09
CA ILE A 27 -16.89 10.33 1.08
C ILE A 27 -15.48 10.18 0.52
N THR A 28 -15.16 9.02 -0.03
CA THR A 28 -13.85 8.72 -0.62
C THR A 28 -13.52 9.66 -1.77
N ALA A 29 -14.46 9.96 -2.67
CA ALA A 29 -14.26 10.93 -3.76
C ALA A 29 -13.96 12.34 -3.22
N MET A 30 -14.73 12.79 -2.23
CA MET A 30 -14.53 14.11 -1.61
C MET A 30 -13.20 14.22 -0.85
N GLU A 31 -12.82 13.17 -0.12
CA GLU A 31 -11.56 13.13 0.62
C GLU A 31 -10.35 13.03 -0.31
N SER A 32 -10.44 12.24 -1.39
CA SER A 32 -9.36 12.10 -2.37
C SER A 32 -8.89 13.46 -2.91
N LEU A 33 -9.85 14.34 -3.26
CA LEU A 33 -9.52 15.68 -3.76
C LEU A 33 -8.92 16.56 -2.66
N LYS A 34 -9.46 16.52 -1.44
CA LYS A 34 -8.98 17.32 -0.31
C LYS A 34 -7.57 16.90 0.13
N LEU A 35 -7.35 15.60 0.31
CA LEU A 35 -6.08 15.04 0.73
C LEU A 35 -5.02 15.19 -0.37
N GLY A 36 -5.38 14.92 -1.64
CA GLY A 36 -4.50 15.14 -2.78
C GLY A 36 -4.08 16.61 -2.92
N GLY A 37 -5.03 17.55 -2.82
CA GLY A 37 -4.73 18.98 -2.80
C GLY A 37 -3.88 19.39 -1.60
N GLY A 38 -4.16 18.84 -0.42
CA GLY A 38 -3.36 19.04 0.80
C GLY A 38 -1.91 18.58 0.63
N CYS A 39 -1.68 17.43 -0.01
CA CYS A 39 -0.34 16.93 -0.30
C CYS A 39 0.44 17.90 -1.20
N LEU A 40 -0.16 18.38 -2.29
CA LEU A 40 0.46 19.35 -3.19
C LEU A 40 0.77 20.68 -2.49
N LEU A 41 -0.11 21.14 -1.58
CA LEU A 41 0.15 22.36 -0.80
C LEU A 41 1.32 22.18 0.16
N VAL A 42 1.36 21.08 0.92
CA VAL A 42 2.50 20.77 1.80
C VAL A 42 3.79 20.67 1.01
N GLN A 43 3.75 20.03 -0.15
CA GLN A 43 4.88 19.92 -1.06
C GLN A 43 5.38 21.29 -1.53
N PHE A 44 4.45 22.16 -1.95
CA PHE A 44 4.76 23.52 -2.35
C PHE A 44 5.54 24.25 -1.24
N PHE A 45 5.07 24.18 0.01
CA PHE A 45 5.75 24.84 1.13
C PHE A 45 7.10 24.21 1.50
N LEU A 46 7.23 22.88 1.44
CA LEU A 46 8.49 22.20 1.71
C LEU A 46 9.54 22.51 0.65
N LEU A 47 9.15 22.45 -0.62
CA LEU A 47 10.06 22.71 -1.74
C LEU A 47 10.48 24.18 -1.82
N LEU A 48 9.69 25.14 -1.30
CA LEU A 48 10.13 26.55 -1.23
C LEU A 48 11.47 26.72 -0.50
N LYS A 49 11.75 25.86 0.49
CA LYS A 49 13.02 25.87 1.23
C LYS A 49 14.13 25.10 0.52
N ILE A 50 13.79 24.10 -0.28
CA ILE A 50 14.72 23.09 -0.84
C ILE A 50 15.07 23.37 -2.31
N GLY A 51 14.06 23.60 -3.16
CA GLY A 51 14.16 23.65 -4.62
C GLY A 51 14.94 24.84 -5.21
N ARG A 52 15.55 25.69 -4.37
CA ARG A 52 16.36 26.86 -4.75
C ARG A 52 15.69 27.73 -5.84
N GLY A 53 14.44 28.13 -5.59
CA GLY A 53 13.70 29.08 -6.44
C GLY A 53 12.37 28.53 -6.93
N ILE A 54 11.55 29.40 -7.53
CA ILE A 54 10.15 29.09 -7.88
C ILE A 54 10.02 27.90 -8.86
N ARG A 55 11.01 27.71 -9.71
CA ARG A 55 11.04 26.60 -10.69
C ARG A 55 11.26 25.25 -10.02
N GLY A 56 12.10 25.17 -9.00
CA GLY A 56 12.30 23.93 -8.24
C GLY A 56 11.12 23.56 -7.35
N VAL A 57 10.15 24.47 -7.17
CA VAL A 57 8.88 24.20 -6.48
C VAL A 57 7.78 23.81 -7.45
N ILE A 58 7.62 24.59 -8.52
CA ILE A 58 6.55 24.36 -9.51
C ILE A 58 6.80 23.06 -10.26
N THR A 59 8.06 22.74 -10.59
CA THR A 59 8.38 21.58 -11.42
C THR A 59 7.91 20.25 -10.81
N PRO A 60 8.27 19.90 -9.56
CA PRO A 60 7.79 18.64 -8.96
C PRO A 60 6.26 18.60 -8.84
N ASN A 61 5.63 19.69 -8.41
CA ASN A 61 4.17 19.75 -8.27
C ASN A 61 3.45 19.59 -9.62
N MET A 62 3.98 20.21 -10.69
CA MET A 62 3.40 20.13 -12.03
C MET A 62 3.56 18.72 -12.62
N VAL A 63 4.71 18.09 -12.41
CA VAL A 63 4.94 16.68 -12.79
C VAL A 63 3.94 15.77 -12.06
N THR A 64 3.79 15.90 -10.74
CA THR A 64 2.83 15.11 -9.95
C THR A 64 1.40 15.30 -10.45
N PHE A 65 0.97 16.54 -10.65
CA PHE A 65 -0.40 16.85 -11.07
C PHE A 65 -0.71 16.31 -12.48
N ILE A 66 0.19 16.52 -13.45
CA ILE A 66 0.02 16.02 -14.81
C ILE A 66 0.07 14.48 -14.82
N SER A 67 0.97 13.87 -14.05
CA SER A 67 1.06 12.40 -13.95
C SER A 67 -0.24 11.80 -13.40
N LEU A 68 -0.84 12.42 -12.38
CA LEU A 68 -2.12 11.96 -11.83
C LEU A 68 -3.24 12.05 -12.87
N ILE A 69 -3.38 13.18 -13.56
CA ILE A 69 -4.39 13.35 -14.62
C ILE A 69 -4.17 12.33 -15.74
N LEU A 70 -2.93 12.15 -16.18
CA LEU A 70 -2.60 11.21 -17.24
C LEU A 70 -2.93 9.77 -16.83
N THR A 71 -2.61 9.38 -15.60
CA THR A 71 -2.90 8.05 -15.08
C THR A 71 -4.41 7.81 -15.03
N LEU A 72 -5.18 8.74 -14.46
CA LEU A 72 -6.64 8.65 -14.44
C LEU A 72 -7.25 8.67 -15.85
N GLY A 73 -6.67 9.43 -16.77
CA GLY A 73 -7.06 9.47 -18.17
C GLY A 73 -6.84 8.14 -18.88
N ILE A 74 -5.70 7.48 -18.67
CA ILE A 74 -5.40 6.15 -19.20
C ILE A 74 -6.41 5.13 -18.66
N ILE A 75 -6.66 5.14 -17.35
CA ILE A 75 -7.63 4.24 -16.71
C ILE A 75 -9.03 4.43 -17.29
N SER A 76 -9.46 5.68 -17.46
CA SER A 76 -10.76 6.04 -18.04
C SER A 76 -10.89 5.59 -19.50
N VAL A 77 -9.87 5.82 -20.33
CA VAL A 77 -9.87 5.38 -21.74
C VAL A 77 -9.84 3.84 -21.87
N ALA A 78 -9.17 3.16 -20.94
CA ALA A 78 -9.16 1.69 -20.89
C ALA A 78 -10.51 1.10 -20.43
N GLY A 79 -11.44 1.92 -19.93
CA GLY A 79 -12.73 1.47 -19.41
C GLY A 79 -12.60 0.66 -18.11
N TRP A 80 -11.50 0.81 -17.37
CA TRP A 80 -11.30 0.06 -16.14
C TRP A 80 -12.09 0.67 -14.97
N PRO A 81 -12.70 -0.16 -14.11
CA PRO A 81 -13.47 0.35 -12.98
C PRO A 81 -12.56 1.04 -11.97
N LEU A 82 -12.95 2.25 -11.55
CA LEU A 82 -12.30 2.91 -10.42
C LEU A 82 -12.75 2.21 -9.13
N SER A 83 -11.79 1.74 -8.34
CA SER A 83 -12.05 1.14 -7.05
C SER A 83 -11.79 2.13 -5.92
N MET A 84 -12.26 1.80 -4.71
CA MET A 84 -11.96 2.59 -3.51
C MET A 84 -10.46 2.79 -3.25
N MET A 85 -9.60 1.90 -3.75
CA MET A 85 -8.14 1.99 -3.60
C MET A 85 -7.52 3.15 -4.39
N VAL A 86 -8.26 3.75 -5.34
CA VAL A 86 -7.81 4.92 -6.11
C VAL A 86 -7.54 6.13 -5.21
N ILE A 87 -8.14 6.21 -4.01
CA ILE A 87 -7.83 7.28 -3.03
C ILE A 87 -6.35 7.33 -2.65
N MET A 88 -5.65 6.21 -2.76
CA MET A 88 -4.24 6.08 -2.42
C MET A 88 -3.32 6.42 -3.60
N LEU A 89 -3.86 6.49 -4.82
CA LEU A 89 -3.07 6.76 -6.03
C LEU A 89 -2.35 8.12 -5.96
N PRO A 90 -2.98 9.23 -5.53
CA PRO A 90 -2.28 10.51 -5.37
C PRO A 90 -1.09 10.45 -4.42
N SER A 91 -1.20 9.76 -3.27
CA SER A 91 -0.06 9.61 -2.34
C SER A 91 1.04 8.74 -2.93
N MET A 92 0.68 7.63 -3.59
CA MET A 92 1.67 6.76 -4.24
C MET A 92 2.45 7.50 -5.34
N LEU A 93 1.76 8.22 -6.22
CA LEU A 93 2.41 8.94 -7.33
C LEU A 93 3.19 10.16 -6.84
N PHE A 94 2.71 10.82 -5.80
CA PHE A 94 3.45 11.89 -5.12
C PHE A 94 4.86 11.44 -4.72
N CYS A 95 5.01 10.22 -4.19
CA CYS A 95 6.30 9.72 -3.76
C CYS A 95 7.31 9.62 -4.91
N VAL A 96 6.89 8.94 -5.97
CA VAL A 96 7.72 8.69 -7.16
C VAL A 96 8.12 10.01 -7.82
N CYS A 97 7.16 10.94 -7.98
CA CYS A 97 7.42 12.21 -8.63
C CYS A 97 8.42 13.07 -7.85
N ILE A 98 8.35 13.08 -6.52
CA ILE A 98 9.28 13.87 -5.70
C ILE A 98 10.70 13.32 -5.79
N GLY A 99 10.89 12.00 -5.66
CA GLY A 99 12.21 11.39 -5.74
C GLY A 99 12.93 11.79 -7.03
N ASP A 100 12.33 11.45 -8.17
CA ASP A 100 12.94 11.69 -9.48
C ASP A 100 13.25 13.17 -9.75
N THR A 101 12.27 14.04 -9.47
CA THR A 101 12.45 15.47 -9.74
C THR A 101 13.45 16.10 -8.79
N LEU A 102 13.49 15.70 -7.51
CA LEU A 102 14.42 16.26 -6.53
C LEU A 102 15.87 15.82 -6.81
N HIS A 103 16.10 14.55 -7.17
CA HIS A 103 17.43 14.09 -7.57
C HIS A 103 17.95 14.86 -8.79
N LEU A 104 17.11 15.00 -9.82
CA LEU A 104 17.47 15.72 -11.04
C LEU A 104 17.71 17.22 -10.79
N ILE A 105 16.86 17.88 -9.99
CA ILE A 105 17.00 19.29 -9.62
C ILE A 105 18.27 19.52 -8.77
N THR A 106 18.54 18.63 -7.82
CA THR A 106 19.72 18.76 -6.95
C THR A 106 21.01 18.56 -7.74
N ASP A 107 21.03 17.58 -8.64
CA ASP A 107 22.19 17.31 -9.48
C ASP A 107 22.44 18.43 -10.50
N PHE A 108 21.38 18.98 -11.07
CA PHE A 108 21.46 20.18 -11.91
C PHE A 108 22.09 21.36 -11.17
N HIS A 109 21.69 21.61 -9.92
CA HIS A 109 22.30 22.67 -9.11
C HIS A 109 23.75 22.36 -8.75
N ARG A 110 24.10 21.09 -8.50
CA ARG A 110 25.49 20.66 -8.26
C ARG A 110 26.40 20.99 -9.44
N HIS A 111 25.96 20.73 -10.66
CA HIS A 111 26.72 21.06 -11.88
C HIS A 111 26.76 22.58 -12.15
N LEU A 112 25.70 23.32 -11.82
CA LEU A 112 25.71 24.78 -11.89
C LEU A 112 26.69 25.42 -10.91
N ASP A 113 26.72 24.95 -9.67
CA ASP A 113 27.62 25.43 -8.62
C ASP A 113 29.10 25.17 -8.97
N GLN A 114 29.37 24.20 -9.86
CA GLN A 114 30.69 23.93 -10.45
C GLN A 114 31.02 24.81 -11.68
N CYS A 115 30.34 25.95 -11.85
CA CYS A 115 30.52 26.93 -12.92
C CYS A 115 30.27 26.40 -14.34
N GLN A 116 29.38 25.42 -14.50
CA GLN A 116 28.97 24.97 -15.83
C GLN A 116 27.85 25.86 -16.39
N LYS A 117 27.85 26.07 -17.72
CA LYS A 117 26.72 26.72 -18.41
C LYS A 117 25.45 25.93 -18.15
N ARG A 118 24.32 26.60 -17.91
CA ARG A 118 23.01 26.00 -17.61
C ARG A 118 22.63 24.81 -18.50
N ARG A 119 22.80 24.95 -19.82
CA ARG A 119 22.50 23.88 -20.79
C ARG A 119 23.41 22.67 -20.62
N THR A 120 24.70 22.88 -20.35
CA THR A 120 25.64 21.79 -20.10
C THR A 120 25.34 21.12 -18.77
N ALA A 121 25.01 21.91 -17.74
CA ALA A 121 24.66 21.40 -16.41
C ALA A 121 23.44 20.48 -16.45
N ILE A 122 22.36 20.86 -17.16
CA ILE A 122 21.17 20.00 -17.25
C ILE A 122 21.42 18.73 -18.07
N VAL A 123 22.21 18.80 -19.14
CA VAL A 123 22.55 17.62 -19.94
C VAL A 123 23.36 16.62 -19.12
N ARG A 124 24.32 17.10 -18.31
CA ARG A 124 25.07 16.24 -17.39
C ARG A 124 24.18 15.69 -16.29
N ALA A 125 23.31 16.51 -15.70
CA ALA A 125 22.41 16.04 -14.66
C ALA A 125 21.45 14.95 -15.15
N VAL A 126 20.91 15.10 -16.36
CA VAL A 126 20.11 14.03 -16.98
C VAL A 126 20.97 12.78 -17.19
N ALA A 127 22.18 12.90 -17.71
CA ALA A 127 23.06 11.75 -17.94
C ALA A 127 23.42 11.00 -16.64
N ASP A 128 23.65 11.72 -15.54
CA ASP A 128 24.04 11.16 -14.25
C ASP A 128 22.85 10.50 -13.53
N VAL A 129 21.65 11.07 -13.65
CA VAL A 129 20.47 10.69 -12.86
C VAL A 129 19.49 9.74 -13.58
N THR A 130 19.48 9.71 -14.93
CA THR A 130 18.47 8.94 -15.68
C THR A 130 18.49 7.44 -15.38
N ILE A 131 19.67 6.80 -15.34
CA ILE A 131 19.75 5.35 -15.08
C ILE A 131 19.31 5.02 -13.65
N PRO A 132 19.83 5.70 -12.60
CA PRO A 132 19.31 5.53 -11.25
C PRO A 132 17.79 5.72 -11.14
N CYS A 133 17.24 6.81 -11.68
CA CYS A 133 15.79 7.08 -11.64
C CYS A 133 14.95 6.07 -12.44
N LEU A 134 15.46 5.56 -13.56
CA LEU A 134 14.75 4.52 -14.30
C LEU A 134 14.62 3.26 -13.45
N LEU A 135 15.66 2.94 -12.69
CA LEU A 135 15.69 1.75 -11.85
C LEU A 135 14.80 1.90 -10.62
N THR A 136 14.83 3.04 -9.95
CA THR A 136 13.87 3.34 -8.87
C THR A 136 12.44 3.19 -9.38
N THR A 137 12.12 3.78 -10.53
CA THR A 137 10.79 3.64 -11.17
C THR A 137 10.43 2.18 -11.45
N ILE A 138 11.36 1.39 -12.01
CA ILE A 138 11.12 -0.03 -12.28
C ILE A 138 10.90 -0.80 -10.97
N THR A 139 11.70 -0.56 -9.93
CA THR A 139 11.54 -1.22 -8.63
C THR A 139 10.24 -0.83 -7.95
N THR A 140 9.84 0.44 -7.99
CA THR A 140 8.56 0.89 -7.44
C THR A 140 7.38 0.31 -8.22
N ALA A 141 7.45 0.31 -9.56
CA ALA A 141 6.43 -0.31 -10.41
C ALA A 141 6.31 -1.81 -10.12
N CYS A 142 7.43 -2.54 -9.96
CA CYS A 142 7.41 -3.94 -9.56
C CYS A 142 6.87 -4.14 -8.12
N GLY A 143 7.17 -3.22 -7.21
CA GLY A 143 6.58 -3.18 -5.87
C GLY A 143 5.06 -3.08 -5.93
N PHE A 144 4.50 -2.22 -6.77
CA PHE A 144 3.05 -2.12 -6.99
C PHE A 144 2.47 -3.32 -7.74
N LEU A 145 3.18 -3.84 -8.75
CA LEU A 145 2.74 -5.03 -9.50
C LEU A 145 2.75 -6.32 -8.66
N SER A 146 3.44 -6.34 -7.51
CA SER A 146 3.34 -7.44 -6.56
C SER A 146 1.91 -7.70 -6.07
N PHE A 147 1.02 -6.70 -6.13
CA PHE A 147 -0.40 -6.86 -5.83
C PHE A 147 -1.14 -7.79 -6.79
N LEU A 148 -0.59 -8.06 -7.98
CA LEU A 148 -1.13 -9.09 -8.87
C LEU A 148 -1.13 -10.48 -8.24
N ALA A 149 -0.27 -10.72 -7.24
CA ALA A 149 -0.26 -11.97 -6.48
C ALA A 149 -1.47 -12.14 -5.53
N THR A 150 -2.23 -11.07 -5.26
CA THR A 150 -3.39 -11.10 -4.36
C THR A 150 -4.67 -11.43 -5.12
N ASP A 151 -5.65 -12.12 -4.52
CA ASP A 151 -6.90 -12.49 -5.21
C ASP A 151 -7.99 -11.41 -5.17
N ILE A 152 -7.73 -10.30 -4.49
CA ILE A 152 -8.67 -9.18 -4.38
C ILE A 152 -8.51 -8.25 -5.60
N VAL A 153 -9.46 -8.29 -6.54
CA VAL A 153 -9.42 -7.52 -7.80
C VAL A 153 -9.19 -6.02 -7.60
N PRO A 154 -9.86 -5.31 -6.67
CA PRO A 154 -9.56 -3.90 -6.39
C PRO A 154 -8.10 -3.60 -6.07
N ILE A 155 -7.39 -4.54 -5.43
CA ILE A 155 -5.98 -4.40 -5.02
C ILE A 155 -5.06 -4.69 -6.20
N ARG A 156 -5.35 -5.75 -6.97
CA ARG A 156 -4.66 -6.04 -8.24
C ARG A 156 -4.68 -4.82 -9.16
N MET A 157 -5.86 -4.22 -9.34
CA MET A 157 -6.04 -3.05 -10.21
C MET A 157 -5.34 -1.81 -9.65
N ALA A 158 -5.39 -1.57 -8.34
CA ALA A 158 -4.63 -0.48 -7.72
C ALA A 158 -3.12 -0.62 -8.00
N GLY A 159 -2.56 -1.83 -7.96
CA GLY A 159 -1.17 -2.09 -8.34
C GLY A 159 -0.85 -1.73 -9.79
N VAL A 160 -1.73 -2.10 -10.71
CA VAL A 160 -1.58 -1.75 -12.13
C VAL A 160 -1.65 -0.23 -12.33
N TYR A 161 -2.61 0.44 -11.69
CA TYR A 161 -2.79 1.89 -11.79
C TYR A 161 -1.56 2.64 -11.28
N SER A 162 -1.04 2.24 -10.12
CA SER A 162 0.15 2.86 -9.53
C SER A 162 1.42 2.57 -10.33
N ALA A 163 1.56 1.39 -10.93
CA ALA A 163 2.68 1.07 -11.81
C ALA A 163 2.67 1.90 -13.10
N ILE A 164 1.51 2.02 -13.76
CA ILE A 164 1.33 2.89 -14.95
C ILE A 164 1.66 4.33 -14.58
N GLY A 165 1.12 4.82 -13.46
CA GLY A 165 1.38 6.19 -13.02
C GLY A 165 2.84 6.43 -12.64
N ALA A 166 3.54 5.45 -12.06
CA ALA A 166 4.98 5.54 -11.81
C ALA A 166 5.77 5.66 -13.12
N CYS A 167 5.46 4.85 -14.14
CA CYS A 167 6.08 4.98 -15.46
C CYS A 167 5.77 6.33 -16.13
N CYS A 168 4.53 6.81 -16.04
CA CYS A 168 4.14 8.13 -16.53
C CYS A 168 4.89 9.24 -15.80
N ALA A 169 5.01 9.13 -14.47
CA ALA A 169 5.75 10.05 -13.62
C ALA A 169 7.21 10.14 -14.06
N PHE A 170 7.89 9.01 -14.28
CA PHE A 170 9.28 8.99 -14.75
C PHE A 170 9.45 9.72 -16.08
N VAL A 171 8.61 9.41 -17.08
CA VAL A 171 8.67 10.06 -18.39
C VAL A 171 8.46 11.56 -18.26
N LEU A 172 7.47 11.98 -17.48
CA LEU A 172 7.21 13.39 -17.22
C LEU A 172 8.35 14.06 -16.45
N SER A 173 8.92 13.41 -15.43
CA SER A 173 10.08 13.89 -14.68
C SER A 173 11.28 14.13 -15.60
N MET A 174 11.58 13.18 -16.49
CA MET A 174 12.73 13.26 -17.41
C MET A 174 12.53 14.22 -18.59
N VAL A 175 11.28 14.54 -18.95
CA VAL A 175 10.98 15.48 -20.04
C VAL A 175 10.74 16.89 -19.50
N LEU A 176 9.81 17.02 -18.57
CA LEU A 176 9.31 18.31 -18.09
C LEU A 176 10.32 19.02 -17.20
N THR A 177 11.03 18.29 -16.35
CA THR A 177 12.03 18.87 -15.44
C THR A 177 13.17 19.55 -16.21
N PRO A 178 13.84 18.89 -17.18
CA PRO A 178 14.86 19.57 -17.97
C PRO A 178 14.33 20.77 -18.75
N ILE A 179 13.11 20.71 -19.30
CA ILE A 179 12.53 21.82 -20.07
C ILE A 179 12.33 23.06 -19.18
N ILE A 180 11.73 22.90 -18.00
CA ILE A 180 11.47 24.01 -17.07
C ILE A 180 12.77 24.52 -16.45
N MET A 181 13.68 23.62 -16.11
CA MET A 181 14.97 23.98 -15.54
C MET A 181 15.89 24.60 -16.58
N ALA A 182 15.81 24.26 -17.87
CA ALA A 182 16.61 24.87 -18.93
C ALA A 182 16.13 26.27 -19.33
N SER A 183 14.82 26.55 -19.29
CA SER A 183 14.20 27.81 -19.73
C SER A 183 14.45 29.03 -18.83
N GLY A 184 15.44 28.98 -17.93
CA GLY A 184 15.65 30.02 -16.91
C GLY A 184 16.52 31.17 -17.36
N GLY A 185 16.16 32.37 -16.90
CA GLY A 185 16.87 33.62 -17.18
C GLY A 185 18.30 33.66 -16.61
N LYS A 186 18.97 34.80 -16.81
CA LYS A 186 20.40 35.03 -16.50
C LYS A 186 20.76 34.54 -15.09
N GLU A 187 21.89 33.85 -15.05
CA GLU A 187 22.47 33.16 -13.90
C GLU A 187 22.50 34.08 -12.67
N LYS A 188 21.87 33.67 -11.56
CA LYS A 188 22.30 34.19 -10.26
C LYS A 188 23.71 33.63 -10.03
N ALA A 189 24.64 34.48 -9.57
CA ALA A 189 25.98 34.04 -9.21
C ALA A 189 25.91 32.78 -8.35
N PRO A 190 26.86 31.84 -8.48
CA PRO A 190 26.91 30.67 -7.59
C PRO A 190 26.82 31.19 -6.17
N LEU A 191 25.78 30.74 -5.45
CA LEU A 191 25.66 31.05 -4.03
C LEU A 191 26.96 30.59 -3.38
N GLN A 192 27.60 31.46 -2.61
CA GLN A 192 28.85 31.08 -1.95
C GLN A 192 28.60 29.80 -1.14
N PRO A 193 29.55 28.85 -1.07
CA PRO A 193 29.39 27.63 -0.29
C PRO A 193 29.10 28.00 1.18
N GLY A 194 27.83 28.06 1.58
CA GLY A 194 27.44 28.55 2.89
C GLY A 194 26.12 29.33 3.01
N GLU A 195 25.51 29.82 1.92
CA GLU A 195 24.36 30.75 2.05
C GLU A 195 23.02 30.10 2.46
N ASN A 196 22.89 28.76 2.43
CA ASN A 196 21.68 28.08 2.88
C ASN A 196 21.94 27.30 4.20
N ASN A 197 21.71 27.98 5.33
CA ASN A 197 21.91 27.42 6.68
C ASN A 197 21.22 26.06 6.88
N LEU A 198 20.08 25.83 6.22
CA LEU A 198 19.35 24.56 6.30
C LEU A 198 20.12 23.41 5.64
N ASN A 199 20.58 23.56 4.40
CA ASN A 199 21.33 22.51 3.69
C ASN A 199 22.61 22.14 4.45
N ARG A 200 23.31 23.14 5.01
CA ARG A 200 24.51 22.89 5.83
C ARG A 200 24.20 22.09 7.09
N ARG A 201 23.08 22.40 7.77
CA ARG A 201 22.63 21.65 8.96
C ARG A 201 22.20 20.23 8.62
N VAL A 202 21.46 20.04 7.53
CA VAL A 202 21.03 18.72 7.05
C VAL A 202 22.25 17.86 6.65
N HIS A 203 23.19 18.43 5.89
CA HIS A 203 24.44 17.77 5.55
C HIS A 203 25.24 17.39 6.80
N ALA A 204 25.38 18.31 7.76
CA ALA A 204 26.06 18.04 9.02
C ALA A 204 25.38 16.92 9.83
N PHE A 205 24.05 16.88 9.84
CA PHE A 205 23.26 15.83 10.48
C PHE A 205 23.51 14.47 9.80
N ALA A 206 23.36 14.37 8.48
CA ALA A 206 23.61 13.14 7.74
C ALA A 206 25.05 12.62 7.96
N MET A 207 26.04 13.52 7.91
CA MET A 207 27.44 13.18 8.19
C MET A 207 27.68 12.75 9.64
N ALA A 208 26.98 13.35 10.62
CA ALA A 208 27.07 12.94 12.01
C ALA A 208 26.49 11.54 12.23
N CYS A 209 25.33 11.24 11.63
CA CYS A 209 24.72 9.92 11.64
C CYS A 209 25.66 8.86 11.05
N CYS A 210 26.23 9.14 9.88
CA CYS A 210 27.20 8.27 9.25
C CYS A 210 28.40 8.02 10.17
N ARG A 211 29.05 9.08 10.68
CA ARG A 211 30.22 8.93 11.58
C ARG A 211 29.91 8.10 12.82
N LEU A 212 28.74 8.29 13.42
CA LEU A 212 28.30 7.48 14.57
C LEU A 212 28.11 6.02 14.18
N SER A 213 27.50 5.76 13.02
CA SER A 213 27.35 4.42 12.46
C SER A 213 28.69 3.73 12.20
N LEU A 214 29.67 4.43 11.61
CA LEU A 214 31.00 3.87 11.36
C LEU A 214 31.80 3.66 12.66
N ALA A 215 31.54 4.45 13.71
CA ALA A 215 32.21 4.33 15.01
C ALA A 215 31.68 3.14 15.83
N HIS A 216 30.36 2.90 15.79
CA HIS A 216 29.71 1.85 16.58
C HIS A 216 28.80 0.93 15.73
N PRO A 217 29.33 0.27 14.68
CA PRO A 217 28.49 -0.46 13.73
C PRO A 217 27.77 -1.67 14.35
N ARG A 218 28.40 -2.35 15.33
CA ARG A 218 27.77 -3.46 16.06
C ARG A 218 26.59 -3.00 16.92
N LEU A 219 26.72 -1.84 17.57
CA LEU A 219 25.64 -1.29 18.40
C LEU A 219 24.43 -0.93 17.54
N VAL A 220 24.66 -0.27 16.40
CA VAL A 220 23.60 0.06 15.43
C VAL A 220 22.88 -1.22 14.99
N LEU A 221 23.63 -2.24 14.55
CA LEU A 221 23.03 -3.52 14.14
C LEU A 221 22.21 -4.16 15.26
N THR A 222 22.72 -4.19 16.49
CA THR A 222 21.99 -4.73 17.64
C THR A 222 20.71 -3.97 17.94
N ILE A 223 20.72 -2.63 17.90
CA ILE A 223 19.51 -1.81 18.13
C ILE A 223 18.45 -2.12 17.06
N PHE A 224 18.82 -2.09 15.78
CA PHE A 224 17.89 -2.38 14.70
C PHE A 224 17.39 -3.83 14.72
N ALA A 225 18.23 -4.79 15.13
CA ALA A 225 17.82 -6.18 15.32
C ALA A 225 16.82 -6.35 16.47
N LEU A 226 17.05 -5.68 17.61
CA LEU A 226 16.13 -5.69 18.75
C LEU A 226 14.79 -5.04 18.39
N LEU A 227 14.83 -3.91 17.68
CA LEU A 227 13.62 -3.24 17.20
C LEU A 227 12.82 -4.12 16.23
N SER A 228 13.51 -4.80 15.30
CA SER A 228 12.87 -5.73 14.37
C SER A 228 12.25 -6.93 15.10
N GLY A 229 12.97 -7.52 16.06
CA GLY A 229 12.46 -8.61 16.88
C GLY A 229 11.25 -8.20 17.71
N GLY A 230 11.30 -7.02 18.35
CA GLY A 230 10.17 -6.44 19.07
C GLY A 230 8.96 -6.18 18.18
N ALA A 231 9.17 -5.69 16.95
CA ALA A 231 8.11 -5.47 15.98
C ALA A 231 7.42 -6.77 15.55
N VAL A 232 8.18 -7.84 15.31
CA VAL A 232 7.63 -9.18 14.98
C VAL A 232 6.80 -9.73 16.14
N ILE A 233 7.27 -9.57 17.39
CA ILE A 233 6.52 -9.99 18.59
C ILE A 233 5.21 -9.20 18.69
N CYS A 234 5.26 -7.87 18.52
CA CYS A 234 4.07 -7.03 18.58
C CYS A 234 3.09 -7.35 17.45
N TYR A 235 3.58 -7.65 16.24
CA TYR A 235 2.75 -7.98 15.09
C TYR A 235 1.83 -9.19 15.33
N HIS A 236 2.21 -10.13 16.20
CA HIS A 236 1.36 -11.27 16.56
C HIS A 236 0.03 -10.86 17.22
N ASN A 237 -0.04 -9.66 17.79
CA ASN A 237 -1.25 -9.12 18.40
C ASN A 237 -2.18 -8.39 17.40
N VAL A 238 -1.75 -8.23 16.13
CA VAL A 238 -2.56 -7.59 15.10
C VAL A 238 -3.74 -8.48 14.75
N LYS A 239 -4.96 -7.92 14.84
CA LYS A 239 -6.20 -8.58 14.43
C LYS A 239 -6.58 -8.11 13.03
N VAL A 240 -7.26 -8.95 12.27
CA VAL A 240 -7.84 -8.56 10.97
C VAL A 240 -9.23 -8.01 11.20
N GLU A 241 -9.52 -6.84 10.62
CA GLU A 241 -10.84 -6.23 10.60
C GLU A 241 -11.21 -5.85 9.16
N THR A 242 -12.31 -6.39 8.68
CA THR A 242 -12.84 -6.18 7.33
C THR A 242 -14.19 -5.46 7.32
N ASN A 243 -14.70 -5.09 8.50
CA ASN A 243 -15.93 -4.34 8.63
C ASN A 243 -15.73 -2.85 8.31
N ILE A 244 -16.29 -2.42 7.18
CA ILE A 244 -16.13 -1.07 6.62
C ILE A 244 -16.85 0.00 7.47
N VAL A 245 -17.93 -0.34 8.19
CA VAL A 245 -18.67 0.64 9.01
C VAL A 245 -17.80 1.14 10.16
N HIS A 246 -16.98 0.25 10.73
CA HIS A 246 -16.05 0.60 11.80
C HIS A 246 -14.93 1.53 11.34
N ASP A 247 -14.61 1.57 10.04
CA ASP A 247 -13.62 2.46 9.46
C ASP A 247 -14.10 3.91 9.34
N LEU A 248 -15.41 4.17 9.45
CA LEU A 248 -15.97 5.52 9.38
C LEU A 248 -15.92 6.22 10.74
N SER A 249 -15.45 7.47 10.76
CA SER A 249 -15.49 8.33 11.95
C SER A 249 -16.91 8.50 12.48
N THR A 250 -17.06 8.51 13.81
CA THR A 250 -18.30 8.81 14.54
C THR A 250 -18.86 10.22 14.26
N SER A 251 -18.08 11.08 13.60
CA SER A 251 -18.54 12.39 13.13
C SER A 251 -19.39 12.36 11.86
N LEU A 252 -19.46 11.21 11.16
CA LEU A 252 -20.20 11.05 9.91
C LEU A 252 -21.62 10.54 10.17
N LYS A 253 -22.62 11.11 9.48
CA LYS A 253 -24.03 10.73 9.63
C LYS A 253 -24.25 9.23 9.36
N VAL A 254 -23.66 8.67 8.31
CA VAL A 254 -23.78 7.24 8.01
C VAL A 254 -23.30 6.36 9.18
N ARG A 255 -22.24 6.76 9.90
CA ARG A 255 -21.79 6.01 11.08
C ARG A 255 -22.80 6.12 12.23
N GLN A 256 -23.33 7.31 12.46
CA GLN A 256 -24.35 7.56 13.49
C GLN A 256 -25.65 6.80 13.21
N ASP A 257 -26.06 6.71 11.94
CA ASP A 257 -27.25 5.96 11.52
C ASP A 257 -27.08 4.45 11.79
N TYR A 258 -25.89 3.89 11.52
CA TYR A 258 -25.57 2.50 11.86
C TYR A 258 -25.51 2.26 13.39
N ASP A 259 -24.85 3.15 14.13
CA ASP A 259 -24.79 3.07 15.60
C ASP A 259 -26.20 3.19 16.22
N PHE A 260 -27.08 4.01 15.65
CA PHE A 260 -28.49 4.11 16.04
C PHE A 260 -29.23 2.79 15.78
N PHE A 261 -29.08 2.21 14.58
CA PHE A 261 -29.76 0.97 14.23
C PHE A 261 -29.29 -0.22 15.09
N ASP A 262 -28.00 -0.30 15.38
CA ASP A 262 -27.45 -1.35 16.24
C ASP A 262 -27.96 -1.26 17.69
N ASN A 263 -28.13 -0.05 18.23
CA ASN A 263 -28.55 0.15 19.61
C ASN A 263 -30.08 0.17 19.79
N ALA A 264 -30.83 0.69 18.82
CA ALA A 264 -32.27 0.91 18.94
C ALA A 264 -33.13 -0.10 18.18
N MET A 265 -32.62 -0.72 17.11
CA MET A 265 -33.42 -1.52 16.17
C MET A 265 -33.01 -2.99 16.09
N GLY A 266 -32.08 -3.45 16.95
CA GLY A 266 -31.69 -4.87 17.04
C GLY A 266 -30.69 -5.32 15.98
N GLY A 267 -29.86 -4.41 15.45
CA GLY A 267 -28.65 -4.78 14.70
C GLY A 267 -28.75 -4.70 13.17
N ALA A 268 -27.69 -4.18 12.54
CA ALA A 268 -27.62 -3.94 11.10
C ALA A 268 -27.03 -5.09 10.26
N MET A 269 -26.44 -6.11 10.90
CA MET A 269 -25.83 -7.26 10.23
C MET A 269 -26.77 -8.47 10.20
N SER A 270 -26.63 -9.29 9.16
CA SER A 270 -27.38 -10.53 9.03
C SER A 270 -26.52 -11.71 8.56
N LEU A 271 -26.92 -12.89 8.99
CA LEU A 271 -26.41 -14.18 8.58
C LEU A 271 -27.58 -15.06 8.14
N GLU A 272 -27.46 -15.66 6.96
CA GLU A 272 -28.40 -16.64 6.47
C GLU A 272 -27.80 -18.02 6.66
N VAL A 273 -28.42 -18.84 7.50
CA VAL A 273 -28.04 -20.23 7.70
C VAL A 273 -28.95 -21.10 6.84
N ILE A 274 -28.38 -21.70 5.80
CA ILE A 274 -29.08 -22.60 4.89
C ILE A 274 -28.75 -24.03 5.31
N LEU A 275 -29.78 -24.81 5.57
CA LEU A 275 -29.70 -26.21 5.99
C LEU A 275 -30.27 -27.06 4.88
N ASP A 276 -29.44 -27.90 4.28
CA ASP A 276 -29.83 -28.78 3.19
C ASP A 276 -29.74 -30.25 3.63
N THR A 277 -30.80 -31.01 3.38
CA THR A 277 -30.90 -32.44 3.69
C THR A 277 -30.61 -33.35 2.48
N GLY A 278 -30.53 -32.77 1.27
CA GLY A 278 -30.37 -33.49 0.00
C GLY A 278 -31.53 -34.43 -0.35
N ARG A 279 -32.67 -34.31 0.36
CA ARG A 279 -33.84 -35.18 0.21
C ARG A 279 -35.10 -34.34 0.17
N GLU A 280 -35.91 -34.55 -0.86
CA GLU A 280 -37.16 -33.80 -1.06
C GLU A 280 -38.11 -33.95 0.13
N ASN A 281 -38.85 -32.88 0.41
CA ASN A 281 -39.89 -32.79 1.43
C ASN A 281 -39.44 -33.06 2.87
N GLN A 282 -38.14 -33.08 3.17
CA GLN A 282 -37.67 -33.33 4.53
C GLN A 282 -38.07 -32.25 5.52
N PHE A 283 -38.12 -30.98 5.12
CA PHE A 283 -38.59 -29.90 5.99
C PHE A 283 -40.11 -29.83 6.14
N ARG A 284 -40.84 -30.73 5.46
CA ARG A 284 -42.26 -31.00 5.74
C ARG A 284 -42.45 -32.09 6.79
N ASN A 285 -41.38 -32.72 7.28
CA ASN A 285 -41.45 -33.71 8.35
C ASN A 285 -41.25 -33.05 9.72
N LEU A 286 -42.11 -33.40 10.68
CA LEU A 286 -42.08 -32.82 12.02
C LEU A 286 -40.77 -33.12 12.77
N GLU A 287 -40.15 -34.29 12.55
CA GLU A 287 -38.87 -34.63 13.18
C GLU A 287 -37.76 -33.68 12.73
N THR A 288 -37.66 -33.42 11.43
CA THR A 288 -36.68 -32.48 10.86
C THR A 288 -36.92 -31.06 11.36
N LEU A 289 -38.18 -30.62 11.45
CA LEU A 289 -38.52 -29.29 11.98
C LEU A 289 -38.20 -29.15 13.47
N LYS A 290 -38.29 -30.23 14.26
CA LYS A 290 -37.86 -30.21 15.67
C LYS A 290 -36.34 -30.07 15.79
N GLU A 291 -35.57 -30.70 14.89
CA GLU A 291 -34.12 -30.50 14.84
C GLU A 291 -33.75 -29.08 14.38
N LEU A 292 -34.47 -28.54 13.40
CA LEU A 292 -34.36 -27.14 12.98
C LEU A 292 -34.65 -26.18 14.14
N GLU A 293 -35.72 -26.42 14.90
CA GLU A 293 -36.08 -25.64 16.08
C GLU A 293 -35.01 -25.67 17.17
N LYS A 294 -34.38 -26.83 17.42
CA LYS A 294 -33.26 -26.93 18.37
C LYS A 294 -32.08 -26.06 17.95
N LEU A 295 -31.71 -26.12 16.67
CA LEU A 295 -30.63 -25.29 16.14
C LEU A 295 -30.99 -23.80 16.22
N GLN A 296 -32.22 -23.43 15.84
CA GLN A 296 -32.67 -22.05 15.93
C GLN A 296 -32.63 -21.53 17.37
N ASN A 297 -33.15 -22.29 18.34
CA ASN A 297 -33.12 -21.91 19.75
C ASN A 297 -31.68 -21.79 20.28
N TYR A 298 -30.75 -22.62 19.79
CA TYR A 298 -29.33 -22.50 20.11
C TYR A 298 -28.73 -21.20 19.57
N ILE A 299 -29.06 -20.83 18.34
CA ILE A 299 -28.63 -19.57 17.72
C ILE A 299 -29.24 -18.36 18.45
N ASP A 300 -30.54 -18.40 18.77
CA ASP A 300 -31.24 -17.35 19.53
C ASP A 300 -30.63 -17.12 20.91
N ALA A 301 -30.14 -18.17 21.57
CA ALA A 301 -29.48 -18.06 22.87
C ALA A 301 -28.05 -17.49 22.81
N HIS A 302 -27.48 -17.32 21.61
CA HIS A 302 -26.12 -16.85 21.45
C HIS A 302 -26.01 -15.35 21.77
N PRO A 303 -24.96 -14.87 22.49
CA PRO A 303 -24.85 -13.46 22.90
C PRO A 303 -24.84 -12.41 21.79
N PHE A 304 -24.50 -12.81 20.56
CA PHE A 304 -24.46 -11.92 19.40
C PHE A 304 -25.78 -11.85 18.62
N THR A 305 -26.69 -12.78 18.89
CA THR A 305 -27.98 -12.87 18.19
C THR A 305 -28.99 -11.96 18.85
N GLU A 306 -29.57 -11.07 18.07
CA GLU A 306 -30.70 -10.23 18.51
C GLU A 306 -32.03 -10.95 18.24
N LYS A 307 -32.14 -11.58 17.07
CA LYS A 307 -33.33 -12.33 16.69
C LYS A 307 -33.04 -13.32 15.57
N THR A 308 -33.71 -14.47 15.58
CA THR A 308 -33.81 -15.35 14.42
C THR A 308 -35.22 -15.40 13.82
N HIS A 309 -35.29 -15.73 12.54
CA HIS A 309 -36.53 -16.02 11.83
C HIS A 309 -36.34 -17.23 10.92
N SER A 310 -37.30 -18.16 10.95
CA SER A 310 -37.38 -19.28 10.02
C SER A 310 -38.84 -19.73 9.83
N ILE A 311 -39.05 -20.79 9.04
CA ILE A 311 -40.33 -21.51 8.97
C ILE A 311 -40.88 -21.93 10.35
N VAL A 312 -40.03 -22.15 11.35
CA VAL A 312 -40.46 -22.49 12.71
C VAL A 312 -41.30 -21.36 13.32
N ASN A 313 -40.89 -20.11 13.17
CA ASN A 313 -41.65 -18.95 13.68
C ASN A 313 -43.00 -18.83 12.97
N MET A 314 -43.01 -19.03 11.65
CA MET A 314 -44.24 -19.03 10.85
C MET A 314 -45.23 -20.09 11.35
N LEU A 315 -44.76 -21.33 11.57
CA LEU A 315 -45.59 -22.43 12.06
C LEU A 315 -46.08 -22.22 13.50
N ARG A 316 -45.22 -21.70 14.39
CA ARG A 316 -45.60 -21.31 15.76
C ARG A 316 -46.71 -20.25 15.74
N ARG A 317 -46.56 -19.22 14.89
CA ARG A 317 -47.56 -18.15 14.75
C ARG A 317 -48.86 -18.66 14.15
N MET A 318 -48.81 -19.56 13.17
CA MET A 318 -50.02 -20.22 12.64
C MET A 318 -50.73 -21.02 13.72
N ARG A 319 -50.00 -21.84 14.50
CA ARG A 319 -50.61 -22.61 15.59
C ARG A 319 -51.28 -21.70 16.61
N PHE A 320 -50.61 -20.63 17.02
CA PHE A 320 -51.16 -19.63 17.94
C PHE A 320 -52.44 -18.98 17.40
N ALA A 321 -52.45 -18.54 16.13
CA ALA A 321 -53.61 -17.95 15.50
C ALA A 321 -54.78 -18.94 15.35
N MET A 322 -54.51 -20.21 14.98
CA MET A 322 -55.52 -21.26 14.86
C MET A 322 -56.16 -21.65 16.20
N HIS A 323 -55.51 -21.31 17.32
CA HIS A 323 -56.00 -21.53 18.68
C HIS A 323 -56.43 -20.20 19.34
N ASN A 324 -56.98 -19.27 18.55
CA ASN A 324 -57.52 -18.00 19.03
C ASN A 324 -56.54 -17.19 19.89
N GLU A 325 -55.25 -17.23 19.55
CA GLU A 325 -54.20 -16.48 20.27
C GLU A 325 -54.10 -16.86 21.76
N THR A 326 -54.38 -18.12 22.08
CA THR A 326 -54.28 -18.65 23.46
C THR A 326 -52.81 -18.83 23.87
N GLU A 327 -52.43 -18.33 25.03
CA GLU A 327 -51.09 -18.52 25.61
C GLU A 327 -50.70 -20.01 25.68
N GLY A 328 -49.42 -20.30 25.40
CA GLY A 328 -48.88 -21.68 25.35
C GLY A 328 -48.96 -22.36 23.99
N TYR A 329 -49.67 -21.79 23.00
CA TYR A 329 -49.75 -22.34 21.64
C TYR A 329 -48.71 -21.79 20.64
N GLU A 330 -47.81 -20.90 21.07
CA GLU A 330 -46.65 -20.44 20.28
C GLU A 330 -45.52 -21.50 20.20
N THR A 331 -45.89 -22.75 19.95
CA THR A 331 -44.99 -23.90 19.83
C THR A 331 -45.20 -24.58 18.49
N LEU A 332 -44.25 -25.42 18.05
CA LEU A 332 -44.42 -26.20 16.82
C LEU A 332 -45.66 -27.12 16.90
N PRO A 333 -46.25 -27.53 15.76
CA PRO A 333 -47.33 -28.52 15.73
C PRO A 333 -46.95 -29.81 16.47
N THR A 334 -47.91 -30.44 17.15
CA THR A 334 -47.62 -31.66 17.93
C THR A 334 -47.63 -32.92 17.08
N THR A 335 -48.36 -32.91 15.96
CA THR A 335 -48.54 -34.05 15.06
C THR A 335 -48.21 -33.69 13.61
N GLN A 336 -47.82 -34.70 12.82
CA GLN A 336 -47.55 -34.55 11.39
C GLN A 336 -48.78 -34.07 10.60
N GLN A 337 -49.97 -34.47 11.04
CA GLN A 337 -51.24 -34.05 10.43
C GLN A 337 -51.46 -32.54 10.58
N GLN A 338 -51.31 -32.00 11.79
CA GLN A 338 -51.44 -30.55 12.04
C GLN A 338 -50.42 -29.75 11.21
N LEU A 339 -49.18 -30.22 11.11
CA LEU A 339 -48.16 -29.60 10.28
C LEU A 339 -48.59 -29.53 8.80
N THR A 340 -49.09 -30.65 8.28
CA THR A 340 -49.55 -30.74 6.89
C THR A 340 -50.73 -29.79 6.63
N GLU A 341 -51.69 -29.73 7.55
CA GLU A 341 -52.83 -28.82 7.49
C GLU A 341 -52.38 -27.36 7.50
N TYR A 342 -51.46 -26.98 8.38
CA TYR A 342 -50.96 -25.59 8.44
C TYR A 342 -50.19 -25.19 7.18
N LEU A 343 -49.33 -26.06 6.65
CA LEU A 343 -48.64 -25.80 5.39
C LEU A 343 -49.62 -25.64 4.23
N LEU A 344 -50.63 -26.51 4.14
CA LEU A 344 -51.68 -26.42 3.11
C LEU A 344 -52.48 -25.13 3.23
N PHE A 345 -52.89 -24.72 4.44
CA PHE A 345 -53.59 -23.45 4.64
C PHE A 345 -52.75 -22.26 4.24
N TYR A 346 -51.45 -22.27 4.55
CA TYR A 346 -50.56 -21.20 4.17
C TYR A 346 -50.37 -21.10 2.65
N GLU A 347 -50.16 -22.23 1.99
CA GLU A 347 -50.02 -22.31 0.53
C GLU A 347 -51.30 -21.85 -0.18
N THR A 348 -52.47 -22.31 0.27
CA THR A 348 -53.78 -21.93 -0.30
C THR A 348 -54.13 -20.47 -0.04
N ALA A 349 -53.69 -19.88 1.08
CA ALA A 349 -53.80 -18.45 1.37
C ALA A 349 -52.85 -17.56 0.54
N GLY A 350 -52.10 -18.16 -0.40
CA GLY A 350 -51.23 -17.48 -1.35
C GLY A 350 -49.75 -17.72 -1.12
N GLY A 351 -49.35 -18.40 -0.03
CA GLY A 351 -47.98 -18.89 0.21
C GLY A 351 -46.88 -17.83 0.17
N ARG A 352 -47.24 -16.53 0.20
CA ARG A 352 -46.31 -15.41 0.05
C ARG A 352 -45.29 -15.50 1.16
N ASN A 353 -44.05 -15.84 0.82
CA ASN A 353 -42.86 -16.02 1.66
C ASN A 353 -42.49 -17.47 2.03
N LEU A 354 -43.29 -18.50 1.70
CA LEU A 354 -42.83 -19.89 1.94
C LEU A 354 -41.55 -20.20 1.14
N ASP A 355 -41.49 -19.66 -0.07
CA ASP A 355 -40.35 -19.68 -1.00
C ASP A 355 -39.12 -18.91 -0.49
N LYS A 356 -39.27 -18.08 0.54
CA LYS A 356 -38.16 -17.39 1.21
C LYS A 356 -37.59 -18.18 2.38
N GLU A 357 -38.36 -19.11 2.94
CA GLU A 357 -38.02 -19.91 4.12
C GLU A 357 -37.61 -21.34 3.75
N LEU A 358 -38.21 -21.92 2.70
CA LEU A 358 -37.93 -23.24 2.17
C LEU A 358 -37.54 -23.17 0.69
N SER A 359 -36.70 -24.11 0.28
CA SER A 359 -36.51 -24.40 -1.14
C SER A 359 -37.81 -24.93 -1.77
N LEU A 360 -37.88 -24.86 -3.11
CA LEU A 360 -39.03 -25.37 -3.88
C LEU A 360 -39.35 -26.84 -3.56
N LEU A 361 -38.32 -27.67 -3.38
CA LEU A 361 -38.45 -29.10 -3.06
C LEU A 361 -38.60 -29.36 -1.56
N SER A 362 -38.54 -28.32 -0.71
CA SER A 362 -38.53 -28.44 0.75
C SER A 362 -37.43 -29.38 1.28
N ASP A 363 -36.33 -29.49 0.53
CA ASP A 363 -35.09 -30.20 0.87
C ASP A 363 -34.10 -29.30 1.62
N ALA A 364 -34.24 -27.98 1.48
CA ALA A 364 -33.48 -26.97 2.20
C ALA A 364 -34.37 -25.98 2.95
N ALA A 365 -33.93 -25.53 4.13
CA ALA A 365 -34.56 -24.49 4.93
C ALA A 365 -33.57 -23.40 5.30
N ARG A 366 -34.09 -22.18 5.48
CA ARG A 366 -33.33 -20.99 5.85
C ARG A 366 -33.64 -20.58 7.29
N ILE A 367 -32.60 -20.23 8.04
CA ILE A 367 -32.70 -19.46 9.27
C ILE A 367 -32.04 -18.12 9.02
N HIS A 368 -32.83 -17.04 9.04
CA HIS A 368 -32.32 -15.69 9.06
C HIS A 368 -31.91 -15.34 10.50
N VAL A 369 -30.69 -14.85 10.66
CA VAL A 369 -30.12 -14.46 11.95
C VAL A 369 -29.74 -12.99 11.87
N GLN A 370 -30.34 -12.18 12.74
CA GLN A 370 -30.04 -10.75 12.85
C GLN A 370 -29.13 -10.51 14.05
N THR A 371 -28.06 -9.74 13.83
CA THR A 371 -27.07 -9.40 14.86
C THR A 371 -26.72 -7.92 14.80
N ARG A 372 -26.16 -7.40 15.89
CA ARG A 372 -25.41 -6.13 15.83
C ARG A 372 -24.19 -6.26 14.94
N THR A 373 -23.60 -5.13 14.58
CA THR A 373 -22.29 -5.09 13.96
C THR A 373 -21.24 -5.70 14.90
N ILE A 374 -20.72 -6.87 14.53
CA ILE A 374 -19.67 -7.58 15.29
C ILE A 374 -18.36 -7.60 14.51
N GLY A 375 -17.25 -7.81 15.23
CA GLY A 375 -15.91 -7.83 14.63
C GLY A 375 -15.66 -9.07 13.78
N THR A 376 -14.75 -8.96 12.82
CA THR A 376 -14.42 -10.05 11.88
C THR A 376 -14.06 -11.38 12.56
N ARG A 377 -13.37 -11.34 13.70
CA ARG A 377 -13.03 -12.54 14.48
C ARG A 377 -14.26 -13.21 15.09
N ASP A 378 -15.18 -12.40 15.60
CA ASP A 378 -16.38 -12.88 16.28
C ASP A 378 -17.36 -13.49 15.27
N VAL A 379 -17.45 -12.92 14.06
CA VAL A 379 -18.16 -13.53 12.93
C VAL A 379 -17.66 -14.96 12.66
N LYS A 380 -16.34 -15.14 12.54
CA LYS A 380 -15.75 -16.46 12.29
C LYS A 380 -16.03 -17.45 13.42
N ASN A 381 -15.93 -17.02 14.68
CA ASN A 381 -16.23 -17.88 15.83
C ASN A 381 -17.71 -18.27 15.83
N PHE A 382 -18.60 -17.30 15.66
CA PHE A 382 -20.05 -17.52 15.64
C PHE A 382 -20.48 -18.51 14.55
N MET A 383 -19.97 -18.35 13.32
CA MET A 383 -20.26 -19.28 12.22
C MET A 383 -19.71 -20.69 12.49
N ASN A 384 -18.55 -20.83 13.13
CA ASN A 384 -17.99 -22.12 13.51
C ASN A 384 -18.79 -22.80 14.63
N ASP A 385 -19.31 -22.04 15.59
CA ASP A 385 -20.17 -22.55 16.65
C ASP A 385 -21.48 -23.12 16.08
N ILE A 386 -22.11 -22.38 15.15
CA ILE A 386 -23.32 -22.83 14.43
C ILE A 386 -23.02 -24.10 13.63
N ARG A 387 -21.92 -24.13 12.87
CA ARG A 387 -21.52 -25.29 12.06
C ARG A 387 -21.29 -26.51 12.95
N SER A 388 -20.62 -26.33 14.09
CA SER A 388 -20.31 -27.40 15.04
C SER A 388 -21.56 -27.97 15.70
N PHE A 389 -22.50 -27.11 16.10
CA PHE A 389 -23.77 -27.55 16.68
C PHE A 389 -24.62 -28.30 15.66
N ALA A 390 -24.75 -27.76 14.44
CA ALA A 390 -25.54 -28.39 13.37
C ALA A 390 -24.97 -29.76 12.96
N ALA A 391 -23.65 -29.94 12.99
CA ALA A 391 -23.01 -31.23 12.73
C ALA A 391 -23.36 -32.33 13.77
N SER A 392 -23.81 -31.93 14.97
CA SER A 392 -24.25 -32.85 16.01
C SER A 392 -25.72 -33.30 15.88
N SER A 393 -26.47 -32.73 14.93
CA SER A 393 -27.88 -33.07 14.73
C SER A 393 -28.08 -34.44 14.07
N LYS A 394 -29.17 -35.11 14.44
CA LYS A 394 -29.53 -36.44 13.91
C LYS A 394 -29.91 -36.42 12.43
N SER A 395 -30.42 -35.30 11.92
CA SER A 395 -30.92 -35.20 10.54
C SER A 395 -29.83 -34.99 9.49
N GLN A 396 -28.55 -34.94 9.89
CA GLN A 396 -27.38 -34.75 9.01
C GLN A 396 -27.58 -33.62 7.98
N PHE A 397 -27.58 -32.37 8.45
CA PHE A 397 -27.68 -31.21 7.58
C PHE A 397 -26.33 -30.86 6.93
N THR A 398 -26.36 -30.53 5.64
CA THR A 398 -25.29 -29.74 5.02
C THR A 398 -25.56 -28.28 5.32
N VAL A 399 -24.67 -27.64 6.08
CA VAL A 399 -24.80 -26.24 6.49
C VAL A 399 -24.03 -25.34 5.54
N SER A 400 -24.75 -24.43 4.89
CA SER A 400 -24.18 -23.35 4.10
C SER A 400 -24.55 -22.00 4.70
N PHE A 401 -23.67 -21.02 4.57
CA PHE A 401 -23.91 -19.67 5.08
C PHE A 401 -23.99 -18.68 3.92
N ALA A 402 -24.93 -17.75 3.99
CA ALA A 402 -25.06 -16.62 3.08
C ALA A 402 -25.32 -15.32 3.87
N GLY A 403 -25.49 -14.20 3.17
CA GLY A 403 -25.62 -12.87 3.78
C GLY A 403 -24.27 -12.18 3.98
N GLN A 404 -24.21 -11.17 4.85
CA GLN A 404 -23.03 -10.28 4.96
C GLN A 404 -21.86 -10.94 5.71
N MET A 405 -22.15 -11.77 6.71
CA MET A 405 -21.13 -12.39 7.57
C MET A 405 -20.15 -13.31 6.81
N PRO A 406 -20.59 -14.22 5.91
CA PRO A 406 -19.67 -15.05 5.14
C PRO A 406 -18.74 -14.24 4.24
N TRP A 407 -19.18 -13.08 3.73
CA TRP A 407 -18.31 -12.17 2.98
C TRP A 407 -17.20 -11.60 3.87
N VAL A 408 -17.53 -11.18 5.10
CA VAL A 408 -16.56 -10.71 6.10
C VAL A 408 -15.55 -11.82 6.45
N GLU A 409 -16.00 -13.06 6.65
CA GLU A 409 -15.11 -14.19 6.90
C GLU A 409 -14.18 -14.45 5.71
N ALA A 410 -14.73 -14.55 4.49
CA ALA A 410 -13.94 -14.81 3.29
C ALA A 410 -12.91 -13.70 3.02
N LEU A 411 -13.30 -12.43 3.16
CA LEU A 411 -12.40 -11.30 3.00
C LEU A 411 -11.25 -11.32 4.01
N SER A 412 -11.51 -11.74 5.25
CA SER A 412 -10.48 -11.87 6.27
C SER A 412 -9.37 -12.84 5.86
N GLU A 413 -9.75 -13.99 5.30
CA GLU A 413 -8.81 -14.99 4.80
C GLU A 413 -7.98 -14.45 3.63
N TYR A 414 -8.62 -13.75 2.69
CA TYR A 414 -7.92 -13.08 1.59
C TYR A 414 -6.96 -11.99 2.07
N VAL A 415 -7.28 -11.27 3.14
CA VAL A 415 -6.38 -10.25 3.70
C VAL A 415 -5.13 -10.89 4.30
N VAL A 416 -5.27 -11.98 5.08
CA VAL A 416 -4.13 -12.67 5.69
C VAL A 416 -3.21 -13.26 4.62
N HIS A 417 -3.77 -14.03 3.70
CA HIS A 417 -3.00 -14.65 2.62
C HIS A 417 -2.44 -13.61 1.65
N GLY A 418 -3.24 -12.59 1.31
CA GLY A 418 -2.85 -11.50 0.43
C GLY A 418 -1.69 -10.68 0.98
N GLN A 419 -1.67 -10.40 2.29
CA GLN A 419 -0.57 -9.69 2.94
C GLN A 419 0.76 -10.42 2.80
N VAL A 420 0.77 -11.71 3.14
CA VAL A 420 2.00 -12.52 3.12
C VAL A 420 2.49 -12.73 1.69
N THR A 421 1.58 -13.09 0.77
CA THR A 421 1.93 -13.37 -0.63
C THR A 421 2.42 -12.12 -1.36
N SER A 422 1.75 -10.97 -1.20
CA SER A 422 2.18 -9.72 -1.83
C SER A 422 3.52 -9.23 -1.29
N LEU A 423 3.71 -9.22 0.04
CA LEU A 423 4.96 -8.77 0.65
C LEU A 423 6.14 -9.66 0.26
N LEU A 424 5.98 -10.99 0.29
CA LEU A 424 7.02 -11.92 -0.16
C LEU A 424 7.33 -11.75 -1.64
N THR A 425 6.30 -11.62 -2.48
CA THR A 425 6.49 -11.42 -3.93
C THR A 425 7.22 -10.10 -4.22
N ALA A 426 6.85 -9.01 -3.54
CA ALA A 426 7.52 -7.72 -3.62
C ALA A 426 9.00 -7.84 -3.18
N ALA A 427 9.25 -8.44 -2.02
CA ALA A 427 10.58 -8.61 -1.46
C ALA A 427 11.51 -9.42 -2.38
N LEU A 428 11.01 -10.54 -2.91
CA LEU A 428 11.77 -11.38 -3.85
C LEU A 428 12.06 -10.64 -5.16
N THR A 429 11.04 -9.98 -5.73
CA THR A 429 11.18 -9.26 -7.00
C THR A 429 12.16 -8.10 -6.87
N ILE A 430 12.05 -7.29 -5.81
CA ILE A 430 12.95 -6.17 -5.55
C ILE A 430 14.37 -6.68 -5.28
N THR A 431 14.53 -7.73 -4.47
CA THR A 431 15.85 -8.33 -4.23
C THR A 431 16.50 -8.81 -5.52
N LEU A 432 15.74 -9.44 -6.42
CA LEU A 432 16.21 -9.89 -7.72
C LEU A 432 16.67 -8.71 -8.58
N LEU A 433 15.86 -7.65 -8.67
CA LEU A 433 16.18 -6.44 -9.43
C LEU A 433 17.43 -5.73 -8.88
N MET A 434 17.50 -5.56 -7.56
CA MET A 434 18.67 -4.97 -6.90
C MET A 434 19.93 -5.81 -7.10
N SER A 435 19.81 -7.13 -7.04
CA SER A 435 20.93 -8.05 -7.28
C SER A 435 21.44 -7.96 -8.72
N LEU A 436 20.52 -7.90 -9.68
CA LEU A 436 20.83 -7.75 -11.10
C LEU A 436 21.53 -6.41 -11.36
N PHE A 437 20.98 -5.34 -10.80
CA PHE A 437 21.49 -3.99 -11.01
C PHE A 437 22.86 -3.78 -10.36
N LEU A 438 23.01 -4.15 -9.09
CA LEU A 438 24.30 -4.08 -8.39
C LEU A 438 25.31 -5.13 -8.89
N ARG A 439 24.89 -6.02 -9.80
CA ARG A 439 25.65 -7.16 -10.32
C ARG A 439 26.24 -8.02 -9.19
N SER A 440 25.50 -8.16 -8.10
CA SER A 440 25.93 -8.85 -6.89
C SER A 440 24.73 -9.25 -6.05
N LEU A 441 24.50 -10.56 -5.93
CA LEU A 441 23.46 -11.11 -5.06
C LEU A 441 23.67 -10.71 -3.60
N ARG A 442 24.92 -10.64 -3.14
CA ARG A 442 25.24 -10.21 -1.76
C ARG A 442 24.81 -8.77 -1.52
N LEU A 443 25.12 -7.85 -2.43
CA LEU A 443 24.70 -6.45 -2.28
C LEU A 443 23.19 -6.29 -2.37
N GLY A 444 22.54 -7.03 -3.27
CA GLY A 444 21.07 -7.04 -3.37
C GLY A 444 20.41 -7.50 -2.07
N MET A 445 20.84 -8.63 -1.51
CA MET A 445 20.32 -9.13 -0.22
C MET A 445 20.59 -8.15 0.94
N LEU A 446 21.77 -7.52 0.97
CA LEU A 446 22.10 -6.54 2.01
C LEU A 446 21.23 -5.29 1.94
N SER A 447 20.98 -4.79 0.73
CA SER A 447 20.07 -3.65 0.52
C SER A 447 18.66 -3.97 1.02
N MET A 448 18.22 -5.22 0.88
CA MET A 448 16.90 -5.64 1.34
C MET A 448 16.74 -5.60 2.86
N ILE A 449 17.81 -5.83 3.62
CA ILE A 449 17.77 -5.77 5.10
C ILE A 449 17.39 -4.37 5.58
N ALA A 450 17.94 -3.32 4.95
CA ALA A 450 17.62 -1.94 5.27
C ALA A 450 16.19 -1.55 4.85
N ASN A 451 15.62 -2.21 3.83
CA ASN A 451 14.30 -1.92 3.27
C ASN A 451 13.13 -2.69 3.91
N ILE A 452 13.36 -3.89 4.44
CA ILE A 452 12.33 -4.65 5.16
C ILE A 452 12.00 -4.00 6.50
N LEU A 453 12.98 -3.41 7.16
CA LEU A 453 12.84 -2.89 8.51
C LEU A 453 11.82 -1.73 8.62
N PRO A 454 11.83 -0.73 7.72
CA PRO A 454 10.80 0.30 7.62
C PRO A 454 9.38 -0.23 7.39
N VAL A 455 9.23 -1.45 6.88
CA VAL A 455 7.93 -2.12 6.72
C VAL A 455 7.52 -2.86 8.00
N LEU A 456 8.47 -3.57 8.63
CA LEU A 456 8.22 -4.33 9.84
C LEU A 456 7.84 -3.45 11.03
N LEU A 457 8.49 -2.29 11.19
CA LEU A 457 8.26 -1.43 12.35
C LEU A 457 6.84 -0.87 12.43
N PRO A 458 6.24 -0.31 11.37
CA PRO A 458 4.82 0.06 11.38
C PRO A 458 3.90 -1.13 11.59
N LEU A 459 4.18 -2.31 11.02
CA LEU A 459 3.39 -3.53 11.27
C LEU A 459 3.44 -3.93 12.75
N GLY A 460 4.60 -3.82 13.40
CA GLY A 460 4.73 -4.02 14.84
C GLY A 460 4.02 -2.93 15.65
N LEU A 461 4.07 -1.68 15.21
CA LEU A 461 3.36 -0.56 15.82
C LEU A 461 1.85 -0.78 15.81
N MET A 462 1.31 -1.38 14.74
CA MET A 462 -0.11 -1.76 14.68
C MET A 462 -0.47 -2.68 15.84
N GLY A 463 0.33 -3.72 16.10
CA GLY A 463 0.09 -4.65 17.19
C GLY A 463 0.31 -4.06 18.58
N LEU A 464 1.16 -3.04 18.70
CA LEU A 464 1.41 -2.32 19.95
C LEU A 464 0.28 -1.36 20.32
N ILE A 465 -0.23 -0.60 19.35
CA ILE A 465 -1.28 0.41 19.56
C ILE A 465 -2.68 -0.21 19.43
N GLY A 466 -2.81 -1.42 18.90
CA GLY A 466 -4.08 -2.10 18.69
C GLY A 466 -4.79 -1.68 17.40
N ILE A 467 -4.04 -1.32 16.37
CA ILE A 467 -4.57 -1.02 15.04
C ILE A 467 -4.82 -2.35 14.33
N ASN A 468 -6.05 -2.55 13.86
CA ASN A 468 -6.43 -3.74 13.11
C ASN A 468 -5.92 -3.67 11.67
N MET A 469 -5.56 -4.82 11.11
CA MET A 469 -5.24 -4.97 9.69
C MET A 469 -6.53 -4.99 8.87
N SER A 470 -6.67 -4.03 7.95
CA SER A 470 -7.79 -3.96 7.01
C SER A 470 -7.33 -4.21 5.58
N ILE A 471 -8.28 -4.34 4.66
CA ILE A 471 -8.01 -4.51 3.22
C ILE A 471 -7.14 -3.36 2.69
N SER A 472 -7.40 -2.13 3.11
CA SER A 472 -6.64 -0.94 2.72
C SER A 472 -5.21 -0.93 3.29
N LEU A 473 -5.05 -1.39 4.55
CA LEU A 473 -3.73 -1.50 5.17
C LEU A 473 -2.92 -2.70 4.65
N MET A 474 -3.54 -3.66 3.98
CA MET A 474 -2.80 -4.75 3.33
C MET A 474 -1.86 -4.23 2.22
N VAL A 475 -2.31 -3.21 1.49
CA VAL A 475 -1.57 -2.57 0.39
C VAL A 475 -0.35 -1.81 0.91
N PHE A 476 -0.38 -1.36 2.17
CA PHE A 476 0.66 -0.55 2.79
C PHE A 476 2.06 -1.14 2.68
N SER A 477 2.25 -2.41 3.02
CA SER A 477 3.58 -2.98 3.14
C SER A 477 4.35 -3.00 1.82
N CYS A 478 3.67 -3.30 0.72
CA CYS A 478 4.32 -3.30 -0.60
C CYS A 478 4.53 -1.88 -1.14
N VAL A 479 3.64 -0.93 -0.81
CA VAL A 479 3.84 0.49 -1.16
C VAL A 479 5.08 1.03 -0.48
N ILE A 480 5.19 0.86 0.85
CA ILE A 480 6.36 1.31 1.61
C ILE A 480 7.61 0.64 1.08
N LEU A 481 7.56 -0.69 0.85
CA LEU A 481 8.72 -1.40 0.34
C LEU A 481 9.15 -0.90 -1.05
N GLY A 482 8.20 -0.69 -1.97
CA GLY A 482 8.50 -0.24 -3.33
C GLY A 482 9.02 1.20 -3.41
N VAL A 483 8.63 2.06 -2.47
CA VAL A 483 9.07 3.48 -2.42
C VAL A 483 10.34 3.65 -1.59
N ALA A 484 10.51 2.92 -0.49
CA ALA A 484 11.68 3.08 0.40
C ALA A 484 12.99 2.61 -0.25
N VAL A 485 12.93 1.68 -1.20
CA VAL A 485 14.12 1.14 -1.89
C VAL A 485 14.86 2.19 -2.70
N ASP A 486 14.19 3.27 -3.11
CA ASP A 486 14.73 4.30 -3.98
C ASP A 486 15.98 4.98 -3.39
N ASP A 487 15.91 5.43 -2.15
CA ASP A 487 17.01 6.10 -1.45
C ASP A 487 18.20 5.11 -1.24
N THR A 488 17.88 3.85 -0.95
CA THR A 488 18.88 2.77 -0.82
C THR A 488 19.59 2.47 -2.15
N ILE A 489 18.90 2.56 -3.29
CA ILE A 489 19.54 2.39 -4.62
C ILE A 489 20.68 3.39 -4.77
N TYR A 490 20.41 4.67 -4.55
CA TYR A 490 21.41 5.74 -4.65
C TYR A 490 22.58 5.53 -3.68
N PHE A 491 22.29 5.13 -2.44
CA PHE A 491 23.34 4.84 -1.47
C PHE A 491 24.26 3.71 -1.96
N TYR A 492 23.71 2.57 -2.35
CA TYR A 492 24.51 1.40 -2.71
C TYR A 492 25.27 1.57 -4.03
N THR A 493 24.70 2.30 -5.00
CA THR A 493 25.40 2.64 -6.26
C THR A 493 26.57 3.57 -6.02
N THR A 494 26.33 4.68 -5.34
CA THR A 494 27.38 5.67 -5.07
C THR A 494 28.45 5.08 -4.14
N PHE A 495 28.06 4.25 -3.17
CA PHE A 495 29.01 3.53 -2.33
C PHE A 495 29.94 2.64 -3.15
N ARG A 496 29.40 1.90 -4.12
CA ARG A 496 30.20 1.04 -4.98
C ARG A 496 31.18 1.85 -5.83
N GLU A 497 30.74 2.96 -6.41
CA GLU A 497 31.58 3.86 -7.21
C GLU A 497 32.71 4.49 -6.36
N GLU A 498 32.37 5.01 -5.18
CA GLU A 498 33.36 5.59 -4.27
C GLU A 498 34.32 4.54 -3.70
N PHE A 499 33.86 3.31 -3.49
CA PHE A 499 34.74 2.20 -3.09
C PHE A 499 35.73 1.84 -4.19
N THR A 500 35.31 1.82 -5.47
CA THR A 500 36.24 1.56 -6.58
C THR A 500 37.34 2.62 -6.70
N THR A 501 37.07 3.85 -6.25
CA THR A 501 38.03 4.96 -6.29
C THR A 501 38.90 5.02 -5.03
N SER A 502 38.33 4.77 -3.86
CA SER A 502 39.04 4.93 -2.56
C SER A 502 39.70 3.66 -2.04
N GLY A 503 39.19 2.46 -2.38
CA GLY A 503 39.63 1.18 -1.81
C GLY A 503 39.33 0.99 -0.31
N SER A 504 38.70 1.97 0.33
CA SER A 504 38.46 2.04 1.77
C SER A 504 36.96 2.12 2.05
N TYR A 505 36.42 1.13 2.77
CA TYR A 505 35.01 1.10 3.16
C TYR A 505 34.56 2.35 3.93
N ARG A 506 35.46 2.87 4.80
CA ARG A 506 35.14 4.03 5.63
C ARG A 506 35.08 5.30 4.80
N ASP A 507 36.04 5.49 3.91
CA ASP A 507 36.09 6.69 3.07
C ASP A 507 35.00 6.66 2.01
N ALA A 508 34.71 5.48 1.44
CA ALA A 508 33.58 5.27 0.54
C ALA A 508 32.25 5.64 1.22
N ALA A 509 32.01 5.19 2.46
CA ALA A 509 30.79 5.53 3.21
C ALA A 509 30.63 7.04 3.42
N LEU A 510 31.71 7.73 3.82
CA LEU A 510 31.69 9.17 4.08
C LEU A 510 31.44 9.98 2.81
N LYS A 511 32.13 9.65 1.71
CA LYS A 511 31.95 10.31 0.41
C LYS A 511 30.56 10.04 -0.18
N THR A 512 30.02 8.85 0.05
CA THR A 512 28.65 8.51 -0.35
C THR A 512 27.65 9.44 0.34
N ILE A 513 27.71 9.55 1.66
CA ILE A 513 26.79 10.43 2.40
C ILE A 513 27.00 11.92 2.08
N GLU A 514 28.23 12.33 1.78
CA GLU A 514 28.52 13.68 1.28
C GLU A 514 27.81 13.95 -0.07
N ALA A 515 27.74 12.96 -0.94
CA ALA A 515 27.09 13.07 -2.24
C ALA A 515 25.55 12.95 -2.17
N VAL A 516 25.02 11.93 -1.47
CA VAL A 516 23.59 11.56 -1.52
C VAL A 516 22.81 11.87 -0.25
N GLY A 517 23.46 12.16 0.88
CA GLY A 517 22.79 12.25 2.19
C GLY A 517 21.81 13.42 2.31
N THR A 518 22.13 14.59 1.73
CA THR A 518 21.22 15.74 1.75
C THR A 518 19.97 15.53 0.89
N PRO A 519 20.08 15.05 -0.37
CA PRO A 519 18.93 14.61 -1.16
C PRO A 519 18.03 13.62 -0.42
N VAL A 520 18.61 12.54 0.14
CA VAL A 520 17.86 11.49 0.85
C VAL A 520 17.08 12.04 2.03
N VAL A 521 17.69 12.86 2.90
CA VAL A 521 16.94 13.46 4.03
C VAL A 521 15.75 14.30 3.53
N PHE A 522 15.91 15.03 2.42
CA PHE A 522 14.85 15.87 1.89
C PHE A 522 13.73 15.08 1.21
N THR A 523 14.05 14.07 0.41
CA THR A 523 13.05 13.18 -0.18
C THR A 523 12.24 12.53 0.94
N THR A 524 12.90 11.92 1.93
CA THR A 524 12.19 11.22 2.99
C THR A 524 11.34 12.14 3.87
N VAL A 525 11.82 13.34 4.24
CA VAL A 525 11.00 14.33 4.99
C VAL A 525 9.78 14.78 4.17
N SER A 526 9.93 14.92 2.85
CA SER A 526 8.81 15.23 1.97
C SER A 526 7.80 14.08 1.92
N LEU A 527 8.27 12.83 1.86
CA LEU A 527 7.42 11.64 1.94
C LEU A 527 6.65 11.60 3.27
N MET A 528 7.34 11.78 4.39
CA MET A 528 6.72 11.82 5.71
C MET A 528 5.61 12.87 5.80
N ALA A 529 5.85 14.07 5.28
CA ALA A 529 4.87 15.15 5.32
C ALA A 529 3.67 14.90 4.38
N GLY A 530 3.92 14.32 3.19
CA GLY A 530 2.86 13.95 2.25
C GLY A 530 1.93 12.87 2.80
N PHE A 531 2.49 11.78 3.34
CA PHE A 531 1.69 10.76 4.04
C PHE A 531 1.02 11.31 5.30
N GLY A 532 1.70 12.22 6.02
CA GLY A 532 1.14 12.87 7.21
C GLY A 532 -0.19 13.60 6.95
N ILE A 533 -0.45 14.07 5.73
CA ILE A 533 -1.74 14.70 5.38
C ILE A 533 -2.90 13.72 5.45
N PHE A 534 -2.67 12.44 5.14
CA PHE A 534 -3.72 11.42 5.20
C PHE A 534 -4.18 11.17 6.64
N ALA A 535 -3.36 11.46 7.65
CA ALA A 535 -3.75 11.35 9.06
C ALA A 535 -4.97 12.23 9.42
N LEU A 536 -5.26 13.26 8.61
CA LEU A 536 -6.41 14.16 8.78
C LEU A 536 -7.74 13.61 8.20
N SER A 537 -7.71 12.44 7.56
CA SER A 537 -8.90 11.79 6.97
C SER A 537 -9.93 11.38 8.04
N LYS A 538 -11.22 11.46 7.70
CA LYS A 538 -12.32 10.92 8.52
C LYS A 538 -12.53 9.43 8.33
N VAL A 539 -11.86 8.82 7.36
CA VAL A 539 -11.82 7.38 7.16
C VAL A 539 -10.59 6.84 7.89
N SER A 540 -10.83 6.03 8.92
CA SER A 540 -9.81 5.48 9.83
C SER A 540 -8.68 4.80 9.08
N THR A 541 -8.99 4.01 8.04
CA THR A 541 -7.97 3.32 7.25
C THR A 541 -7.05 4.27 6.48
N SER A 542 -7.58 5.38 5.96
CA SER A 542 -6.79 6.41 5.30
C SER A 542 -5.92 7.17 6.30
N SER A 543 -6.49 7.49 7.48
CA SER A 543 -5.73 8.10 8.57
C SER A 543 -4.57 7.21 9.05
N GLN A 544 -4.87 5.94 9.30
CA GLN A 544 -3.91 4.87 9.63
C GLN A 544 -2.81 4.76 8.59
N PHE A 545 -3.18 4.71 7.31
CA PHE A 545 -2.22 4.67 6.21
C PHE A 545 -1.26 5.88 6.23
N GLY A 546 -1.77 7.06 6.55
CA GLY A 546 -0.98 8.28 6.64
C GLY A 546 0.07 8.27 7.74
N TYR A 547 -0.34 8.04 8.99
CA TYR A 547 0.63 8.08 10.10
C TYR A 547 1.54 6.84 10.14
N LEU A 548 1.07 5.65 9.72
CA LEU A 548 1.93 4.48 9.56
C LEU A 548 2.96 4.70 8.45
N GLY A 549 2.57 5.38 7.36
CA GLY A 549 3.48 5.74 6.27
C GLY A 549 4.54 6.72 6.73
N ALA A 550 4.15 7.80 7.42
CA ALA A 550 5.11 8.76 7.97
C ALA A 550 6.09 8.08 8.96
N PHE A 551 5.61 7.16 9.79
CA PHE A 551 6.45 6.37 10.68
C PHE A 551 7.41 5.43 9.91
N ALA A 552 6.94 4.80 8.83
CA ALA A 552 7.76 3.95 7.97
C ALA A 552 8.91 4.74 7.33
N PHE A 553 8.61 5.87 6.69
CA PHE A 553 9.62 6.70 6.04
C PHE A 553 10.62 7.29 7.04
N PHE A 554 10.17 7.66 8.25
CA PHE A 554 11.09 8.04 9.31
C PHE A 554 12.13 6.95 9.60
N TRP A 555 11.68 5.69 9.72
CA TRP A 555 12.58 4.56 9.92
C TRP A 555 13.40 4.18 8.70
N ALA A 556 12.89 4.43 7.48
CA ALA A 556 13.66 4.29 6.24
C ALA A 556 14.86 5.23 6.22
N LEU A 557 14.66 6.51 6.55
CA LEU A 557 15.76 7.47 6.65
C LEU A 557 16.81 7.04 7.69
N LEU A 558 16.37 6.55 8.85
CA LEU A 558 17.28 6.04 9.87
C LEU A 558 18.03 4.78 9.39
N ALA A 559 17.37 3.88 8.67
CA ALA A 559 18.00 2.70 8.10
C ALA A 559 19.08 3.09 7.07
N ASP A 560 18.81 4.05 6.19
CA ASP A 560 19.79 4.49 5.18
C ASP A 560 20.97 5.26 5.79
N LEU A 561 20.74 6.10 6.80
CA LEU A 561 21.82 6.89 7.42
C LEU A 561 22.65 6.11 8.44
N PHE A 562 22.05 5.11 9.11
CA PHE A 562 22.73 4.34 10.16
C PHE A 562 23.00 2.89 9.75
N LEU A 563 21.98 2.14 9.35
CA LEU A 563 22.09 0.69 9.15
C LEU A 563 22.88 0.37 7.86
N SER A 564 22.60 1.04 6.75
CA SER A 564 23.29 0.80 5.46
C SER A 564 24.81 0.97 5.54
N PRO A 565 25.37 2.06 6.12
CA PRO A 565 26.82 2.18 6.32
C PRO A 565 27.40 1.14 7.30
N ALA A 566 26.65 0.78 8.36
CA ALA A 566 27.09 -0.22 9.34
C ALA A 566 27.21 -1.61 8.71
N LEU A 567 26.22 -2.01 7.90
CA LEU A 567 26.23 -3.28 7.16
C LEU A 567 27.42 -3.36 6.21
N MET A 568 27.73 -2.28 5.48
CA MET A 568 28.88 -2.23 4.58
C MET A 568 30.21 -2.44 5.29
N ILE A 569 30.42 -1.80 6.46
CA ILE A 569 31.66 -1.93 7.22
C ILE A 569 31.80 -3.31 7.88
N LEU A 570 30.71 -3.89 8.39
CA LEU A 570 30.75 -5.17 9.09
C LEU A 570 30.95 -6.35 8.14
N LEU A 571 30.22 -6.37 7.02
CA LEU A 571 30.16 -7.53 6.15
C LEU A 571 31.13 -7.46 4.97
N LYS A 572 31.65 -6.27 4.67
CA LYS A 572 32.65 -6.02 3.61
C LYS A 572 32.38 -6.81 2.32
N PRO A 573 31.21 -6.61 1.68
CA PRO A 573 30.77 -7.43 0.54
C PRO A 573 31.55 -7.21 -0.76
N LEU A 574 32.25 -6.10 -0.90
CA LEU A 574 33.10 -5.76 -2.05
C LEU A 574 34.54 -6.29 -1.87
N PRO A 575 35.12 -6.95 -2.87
CA PRO A 575 36.51 -7.41 -2.80
C PRO A 575 37.45 -6.21 -2.67
N LYS A 576 38.41 -6.26 -1.74
CA LYS A 576 39.52 -5.30 -1.74
C LYS A 576 40.30 -5.51 -3.03
N THR A 577 40.50 -4.45 -3.81
CA THR A 577 41.42 -4.49 -4.94
C THR A 577 42.82 -4.74 -4.37
N GLU A 578 43.32 -5.97 -4.50
CA GLU A 578 44.76 -6.22 -4.38
C GLU A 578 45.47 -5.33 -5.42
N GLU A 579 46.63 -4.81 -5.03
CA GLU A 579 47.46 -3.85 -5.74
C GLU A 579 47.38 -3.96 -7.27
N SER A 580 46.71 -2.99 -7.91
CA SER A 580 46.94 -2.72 -9.33
C SER A 580 48.28 -2.03 -9.50
N ASN A 581 49.37 -2.80 -9.40
CA ASN A 581 50.60 -2.55 -10.15
C ASN A 581 50.31 -2.82 -11.64
N ALA A 582 49.46 -1.99 -12.23
CA ALA A 582 49.21 -1.97 -13.66
C ALA A 582 48.72 -0.57 -14.06
N LYS A 583 49.69 0.25 -14.47
CA LYS A 583 49.57 1.43 -15.32
C LYS A 583 48.48 2.42 -14.91
N VAL A 584 48.96 3.48 -14.24
CA VAL A 584 48.40 4.84 -14.31
C VAL A 584 47.95 5.12 -15.76
N PHE A 585 46.64 5.00 -16.02
CA PHE A 585 46.04 5.75 -17.11
C PHE A 585 46.06 7.21 -16.65
N PRO A 586 46.73 8.12 -17.37
CA PRO A 586 46.80 9.50 -16.93
C PRO A 586 45.38 10.06 -16.88
N GLN A 587 45.01 10.49 -15.68
CA GLN A 587 43.99 11.50 -15.48
C GLN A 587 44.28 12.63 -16.48
N VAL A 588 43.26 13.04 -17.24
CA VAL A 588 43.30 14.32 -17.95
C VAL A 588 43.37 15.40 -16.87
N THR A 589 44.59 15.77 -16.52
CA THR A 589 44.89 16.85 -15.58
C THR A 589 44.42 18.16 -16.20
N LYS A 590 43.64 18.90 -15.42
CA LYS A 590 43.48 20.35 -15.55
C LYS A 590 44.85 21.00 -15.35
N SER A 591 45.68 21.07 -16.38
CA SER A 591 46.84 21.98 -16.43
C SER A 591 47.29 22.24 -17.88
N ALA A 592 46.40 22.84 -18.68
CA ALA A 592 46.78 23.45 -19.94
C ALA A 592 45.86 24.64 -20.24
N PHE A 593 45.91 25.65 -19.37
CA PHE A 593 45.34 26.99 -19.66
C PHE A 593 46.32 28.12 -19.33
N ASN A 594 47.61 27.81 -19.22
CA ASN A 594 48.70 28.78 -19.11
C ASN A 594 49.88 28.33 -19.98
N SER A 595 49.74 28.48 -21.29
CA SER A 595 50.87 28.81 -22.18
C SER A 595 50.30 29.16 -23.55
N GLY A 596 50.47 30.41 -23.95
CA GLY A 596 50.07 30.86 -25.28
C GLY A 596 50.95 30.21 -26.34
N ALA A 597 50.35 29.47 -27.28
CA ALA A 597 50.95 29.10 -28.55
C ALA A 597 49.85 28.87 -29.61
N ARG A 598 50.13 29.32 -30.84
CA ARG A 598 49.21 29.40 -32.00
C ARG A 598 48.87 28.02 -32.61
N PRO A 599 47.76 27.90 -33.38
CA PRO A 599 47.30 26.64 -33.93
C PRO A 599 47.75 26.48 -35.39
N ASP A 600 48.86 25.78 -35.63
CA ASP A 600 49.20 25.22 -36.93
C ASP A 600 49.93 23.89 -36.67
N ASN A 601 49.21 22.77 -36.75
CA ASN A 601 49.70 21.37 -36.92
C ASN A 601 48.67 20.32 -36.48
N LEU A 602 47.39 20.46 -36.87
CA LEU A 602 46.37 19.41 -36.64
C LEU A 602 46.15 18.47 -37.84
N SER A 603 46.83 18.68 -38.97
CA SER A 603 46.61 17.89 -40.20
C SER A 603 47.54 16.67 -40.35
N SER A 604 48.68 16.62 -39.67
CA SER A 604 49.64 15.51 -39.80
C SER A 604 49.34 14.30 -38.90
N ALA A 605 48.63 14.49 -37.77
CA ALA A 605 48.34 13.43 -36.81
C ALA A 605 47.15 12.52 -37.17
N LEU A 606 46.34 12.89 -38.18
CA LEU A 606 45.18 12.13 -38.62
C LEU A 606 45.50 11.11 -39.74
N SER A 607 46.66 11.23 -40.39
CA SER A 607 47.09 10.32 -41.48
C SER A 607 47.64 8.98 -40.96
N GLU A 608 48.43 8.98 -39.88
CA GLU A 608 49.08 7.76 -39.36
C GLU A 608 48.14 6.78 -38.63
N ARG A 609 46.96 7.23 -38.18
CA ARG A 609 45.99 6.35 -37.48
C ARG A 609 45.12 5.52 -38.43
N GLY A 610 45.03 5.89 -39.72
CA GLY A 610 44.26 5.16 -40.73
C GLY A 610 44.93 3.86 -41.18
N GLU A 611 46.26 3.83 -41.30
CA GLU A 611 46.99 2.66 -41.83
C GLU A 611 47.18 1.54 -40.80
N LYS A 612 47.31 1.86 -39.50
CA LYS A 612 47.47 0.84 -38.45
C LYS A 612 46.18 0.05 -38.16
N ARG A 613 45.01 0.54 -38.57
CA ARG A 613 43.71 -0.14 -38.37
C ARG A 613 43.40 -1.16 -39.47
N LYS A 614 43.96 -1.01 -40.68
CA LYS A 614 43.78 -1.99 -41.78
C LYS A 614 44.66 -3.24 -41.64
N LYS A 615 45.83 -3.15 -40.98
CA LYS A 615 46.71 -4.32 -40.78
C LYS A 615 46.28 -5.27 -39.66
N LYS A 616 45.41 -4.86 -38.73
CA LYS A 616 45.02 -5.67 -37.55
C LYS A 616 43.70 -6.43 -37.71
N VAL A 617 42.95 -6.20 -38.79
CA VAL A 617 41.68 -6.90 -39.07
C VAL A 617 41.89 -8.11 -40.01
N SER A 618 43.06 -8.24 -40.62
CA SER A 618 43.38 -9.33 -41.55
C SER A 618 43.99 -10.59 -40.89
N SER A 619 44.33 -10.56 -39.60
CA SER A 619 45.04 -11.67 -38.93
C SER A 619 44.16 -12.57 -38.06
N ASP A 620 42.94 -12.17 -37.71
CA ASP A 620 42.13 -12.85 -36.68
C ASP A 620 40.96 -13.68 -37.28
N THR A 621 41.05 -14.12 -38.54
CA THR A 621 40.00 -14.95 -39.19
C THR A 621 40.48 -16.34 -39.62
N LEU A 622 41.60 -16.82 -39.07
CA LEU A 622 42.11 -18.18 -39.26
C LEU A 622 42.69 -18.70 -37.92
N GLU A 623 41.83 -18.96 -36.94
CA GLU A 623 41.96 -19.99 -35.89
C GLU A 623 40.90 -19.76 -34.80
N LYS A 624 39.75 -20.43 -34.96
CA LYS A 624 38.85 -21.03 -33.96
C LYS A 624 37.40 -21.07 -34.46
#